data_AF-A0A7C6V172-F1
#
_entry.id   AF-A0A7C6V172-F1
#
_cell.length_a   1.000
_cell.length_b   1.000
_cell.length_c   1.000
_cell.angle_alpha   90.00
_cell.angle_beta   90.00
_cell.angle_gamma   90.00
#
_symmetry.space_group_name_H-M   'P 1'
#
loop_
_entity.id
_entity.type
_entity.pdbx_description
1 polymer ?
#
loop_
_entity_poly.entity_id
_entity_poly.type
_entity_poly.pdbx_seq_one_letter_code
_entity_poly.pdbx_strand_id
1 'polypeptide(L)'
;MVISLLAGPLLPAAWAKEPAAPQLTLKDAIQKALSSSEDVKAQEYAAEKAEEQRKDALDAVDFIPAPLSASPQGDVAWSSFMKADYNWQIQKKKLEASKDKVTQAVVQAYYDVIYKNESLKNAQAALARDEKALQVARAVYAAGGIPSTTASTGGIPPGTRASLLAAEAKAQDSRKAVESAKAELDKAYITFNRLVGLWPEDRPVLTEPLTFAPLKIDSVDAEAERAVESSKEIDIKEKLKDIAKVDVDYPYTLSTSGFVWQELDITGPEVNIKEQDIAKAKNDTRQNLRTLYNDIRALEEKYAALQDALRAAEEGLRITRALYDAGMTTQDKVAEAEASYTDLRTKLVGLTAQHTVQLASFCLMTGRPVTDGSFLDAVVDKGSAQVITAGDARTEAGNVAVFRIGEAKYSLNGREISMDIAPVGEDFRAFLPLRYAANALGVPDTGITWDAESRKVTLVKGDRRVEVTVGSRELLLNGSAVTMDVAPKISNGRVMLPVSFLAKALNADVQWDSATQTVTIKY
;
A
#
# COMPACT_ATOMS: atom_id res chain seq x y z
N MET A 1 -12.97 -72.88 -5.64
CA MET A 1 -12.80 -71.96 -6.79
C MET A 1 -12.57 -70.57 -6.20
N VAL A 2 -11.39 -70.02 -6.42
CA VAL A 2 -10.86 -68.81 -5.79
C VAL A 2 -11.44 -67.58 -6.49
N ILE A 3 -11.99 -66.61 -5.74
CA ILE A 3 -12.14 -65.23 -6.20
C ILE A 3 -11.59 -64.33 -5.10
N SER A 4 -10.40 -63.80 -5.37
CA SER A 4 -9.72 -62.77 -4.58
C SER A 4 -10.50 -61.45 -4.66
N LEU A 5 -10.89 -60.89 -3.51
CA LEU A 5 -11.21 -59.46 -3.41
C LEU A 5 -9.90 -58.69 -3.17
N LEU A 6 -9.48 -57.91 -4.16
CA LEU A 6 -8.45 -56.89 -4.01
C LEU A 6 -9.01 -55.76 -3.11
N ALA A 7 -8.46 -55.63 -1.91
CA ALA A 7 -8.55 -54.41 -1.12
C ALA A 7 -7.61 -53.37 -1.75
N GLY A 8 -8.19 -52.35 -2.41
CA GLY A 8 -7.43 -51.17 -2.83
C GLY A 8 -7.00 -50.35 -1.61
N PRO A 9 -5.79 -49.76 -1.60
CA PRO A 9 -5.35 -48.93 -0.50
C PRO A 9 -6.20 -47.66 -0.41
N LEU A 10 -6.74 -47.42 0.79
CA LEU A 10 -7.24 -46.11 1.20
C LEU A 10 -6.12 -45.09 1.00
N LEU A 11 -6.25 -44.22 -0.01
CA LEU A 11 -5.43 -43.02 -0.11
C LEU A 11 -5.67 -42.19 1.16
N PRO A 12 -4.62 -41.72 1.86
CA PRO A 12 -4.80 -40.81 2.97
C PRO A 12 -5.47 -39.54 2.45
N ALA A 13 -6.51 -39.10 3.15
CA ALA A 13 -7.21 -37.85 2.87
C ALA A 13 -6.17 -36.74 2.73
N ALA A 14 -6.08 -36.13 1.53
CA ALA A 14 -5.41 -34.86 1.38
C ALA A 14 -6.07 -33.90 2.37
N TRP A 15 -5.30 -33.36 3.31
CA TRP A 15 -5.78 -32.38 4.28
C TRP A 15 -6.11 -31.10 3.53
N ALA A 16 -7.31 -31.01 2.95
CA ALA A 16 -7.87 -29.77 2.47
C ALA A 16 -8.22 -28.94 3.71
N LYS A 17 -7.26 -28.12 4.14
CA LYS A 17 -7.47 -27.11 5.18
C LYS A 17 -8.43 -26.06 4.61
N GLU A 18 -9.43 -25.63 5.37
CA GLU A 18 -10.27 -24.49 4.99
C GLU A 18 -9.37 -23.27 4.71
N PRO A 19 -9.54 -22.58 3.57
CA PRO A 19 -8.71 -21.45 3.21
C PRO A 19 -8.84 -20.38 4.29
N ALA A 20 -7.72 -20.06 4.94
CA ALA A 20 -7.72 -19.07 6.00
C ALA A 20 -7.69 -17.67 5.36
N ALA A 21 -8.46 -16.73 5.91
CA ALA A 21 -8.40 -15.31 5.57
C ALA A 21 -7.77 -14.49 6.71
N PRO A 22 -6.50 -14.77 7.11
CA PRO A 22 -5.86 -13.99 8.15
C PRO A 22 -5.69 -12.53 7.66
N GLN A 23 -5.89 -11.60 8.57
CA GLN A 23 -5.46 -10.22 8.35
C GLN A 23 -3.93 -10.20 8.45
N LEU A 24 -3.28 -9.56 7.48
CA LEU A 24 -1.82 -9.55 7.41
C LEU A 24 -1.33 -8.14 7.08
N THR A 25 -0.56 -7.58 8.00
CA THR A 25 0.15 -6.30 7.78
C THR A 25 1.40 -6.53 6.92
N LEU A 26 1.95 -5.46 6.33
CA LEU A 26 3.22 -5.55 5.60
C LEU A 26 4.36 -6.05 6.51
N LYS A 27 4.36 -5.60 7.77
CA LYS A 27 5.31 -6.02 8.80
C LYS A 27 5.28 -7.52 9.04
N ASP A 28 4.08 -8.05 9.27
CA ASP A 28 3.90 -9.48 9.55
C ASP A 28 4.26 -10.32 8.32
N ALA A 29 3.95 -9.83 7.11
CA ALA A 29 4.34 -10.49 5.87
C ALA A 29 5.86 -10.58 5.73
N ILE A 30 6.59 -9.48 5.96
CA ILE A 30 8.06 -9.46 5.91
C ILE A 30 8.65 -10.42 6.95
N GLN A 31 8.18 -10.34 8.20
CA GLN A 31 8.68 -11.21 9.27
C GLN A 31 8.45 -12.69 8.97
N LYS A 32 7.25 -13.05 8.49
CA LYS A 32 6.95 -14.41 8.07
C LYS A 32 7.89 -14.85 6.95
N ALA A 33 8.04 -14.05 5.90
CA ALA A 33 8.89 -14.40 4.77
C ALA A 33 10.37 -14.58 5.16
N LEU A 34 10.91 -13.72 6.03
CA LEU A 34 12.27 -13.85 6.54
C LEU A 34 12.44 -15.15 7.35
N SER A 35 11.43 -15.54 8.13
CA SER A 35 11.45 -16.79 8.92
C SER A 35 11.23 -18.06 8.09
N SER A 36 10.53 -17.97 6.96
CA SER A 36 10.23 -19.11 6.09
C SER A 36 11.24 -19.30 4.96
N SER A 37 11.96 -18.25 4.57
CA SER A 37 12.89 -18.28 3.43
C SER A 37 14.02 -19.28 3.61
N GLU A 38 14.13 -20.23 2.67
CA GLU A 38 15.21 -21.22 2.62
C GLU A 38 16.56 -20.56 2.33
N ASP A 39 16.59 -19.52 1.50
CA ASP A 39 17.83 -18.78 1.17
C ASP A 39 18.37 -18.05 2.41
N VAL A 40 17.50 -17.40 3.18
CA VAL A 40 17.90 -16.71 4.43
C VAL A 40 18.46 -17.73 5.42
N LYS A 41 17.78 -18.86 5.62
CA LYS A 41 18.28 -19.94 6.50
C LYS A 41 19.62 -20.50 6.03
N ALA A 42 19.80 -20.70 4.73
CA ALA A 42 21.07 -21.16 4.17
C ALA A 42 22.21 -20.15 4.42
N GLN A 43 21.94 -18.85 4.27
CA GLN A 43 22.94 -17.81 4.60
C GLN A 43 23.21 -17.70 6.11
N GLU A 44 22.21 -17.96 6.97
CA GLU A 44 22.41 -18.03 8.43
C GLU A 44 23.37 -19.17 8.80
N TYR A 45 23.14 -20.38 8.31
CA TYR A 45 24.07 -21.50 8.52
C TYR A 45 25.46 -21.26 7.94
N ALA A 46 25.56 -20.58 6.79
CA ALA A 46 26.84 -20.23 6.19
C ALA A 46 27.62 -19.23 7.07
N ALA A 47 26.93 -18.26 7.68
CA ALA A 47 27.54 -17.31 8.60
C ALA A 47 27.97 -17.96 9.92
N GLU A 48 27.14 -18.84 10.49
CA GLU A 48 27.47 -19.62 11.69
C GLU A 48 28.70 -20.52 11.45
N LYS A 49 28.72 -21.24 10.33
CA LYS A 49 29.88 -22.06 9.95
C LYS A 49 31.15 -21.23 9.81
N ALA A 50 31.07 -20.06 9.16
CA ALA A 50 32.22 -19.19 9.00
C ALA A 50 32.70 -18.59 10.33
N GLU A 51 31.81 -18.38 11.29
CA GLU A 51 32.18 -17.96 12.64
C GLU A 51 32.99 -19.04 13.37
N GLU A 52 32.58 -20.30 13.24
CA GLU A 52 33.32 -21.41 13.86
C GLU A 52 34.69 -21.61 13.21
N GLN A 53 34.76 -21.57 11.88
CA GLN A 53 36.03 -21.63 11.15
C GLN A 53 36.99 -20.49 11.53
N ARG A 54 36.45 -19.32 11.85
CA ARG A 54 37.22 -18.18 12.35
C ARG A 54 37.76 -18.44 13.76
N LYS A 55 36.99 -19.08 14.65
CA LYS A 55 37.45 -19.45 15.99
C LYS A 55 38.54 -20.51 15.92
N ASP A 56 38.34 -21.57 15.14
CA ASP A 56 39.34 -22.61 14.91
C ASP A 56 40.66 -22.03 14.37
N ALA A 57 40.56 -21.10 13.40
CA ALA A 57 41.72 -20.44 12.84
C ALA A 57 42.42 -19.51 13.85
N LEU A 58 41.66 -18.87 14.75
CA LEU A 58 42.22 -18.03 15.82
C LEU A 58 42.97 -18.87 16.86
N ASP A 59 42.45 -20.05 17.22
CA ASP A 59 43.09 -20.94 18.19
C ASP A 59 44.45 -21.48 17.69
N ALA A 60 44.66 -21.49 16.36
CA ALA A 60 45.93 -21.83 15.74
C ALA A 60 46.96 -20.67 15.72
N VAL A 61 46.57 -19.45 16.12
CA VAL A 61 47.45 -18.27 16.15
C VAL A 61 48.16 -18.16 17.50
N ASP A 62 49.43 -18.54 17.53
CA ASP A 62 50.28 -18.42 18.73
C ASP A 62 50.80 -16.99 18.96
N PHE A 63 51.04 -16.24 17.89
CA PHE A 63 51.51 -14.85 17.94
C PHE A 63 51.15 -14.10 16.65
N ILE A 64 51.20 -12.77 16.69
CA ILE A 64 50.99 -11.90 15.52
C ILE A 64 52.35 -11.62 14.86
N PRO A 65 52.63 -12.15 13.66
CA PRO A 65 53.87 -11.87 12.93
C PRO A 65 53.88 -10.44 12.38
N ALA A 66 55.09 -9.89 12.20
CA ALA A 66 55.24 -8.69 11.38
C ALA A 66 54.99 -9.04 9.89
N PRO A 67 54.49 -8.11 9.06
CA PRO A 67 54.40 -8.33 7.62
C PRO A 67 55.76 -8.71 7.04
N LEU A 68 55.78 -9.65 6.08
CA LEU A 68 57.00 -10.18 5.46
C LEU A 68 58.01 -10.74 6.47
N SER A 69 57.54 -11.31 7.59
CA SER A 69 58.43 -11.95 8.56
C SER A 69 59.08 -13.22 7.99
N ALA A 70 60.21 -13.63 8.55
CA ALA A 70 60.86 -14.89 8.18
C ALA A 70 60.30 -16.10 8.96
N SER A 71 59.04 -16.05 9.41
CA SER A 71 58.39 -17.13 10.17
C SER A 71 57.26 -17.79 9.36
N PRO A 72 57.57 -18.85 8.59
CA PRO A 72 56.57 -19.52 7.75
C PRO A 72 55.37 -20.05 8.54
N GLN A 73 55.61 -20.60 9.73
CA GLN A 73 54.56 -21.17 10.58
C GLN A 73 53.61 -20.09 11.10
N GLY A 74 54.15 -18.99 11.63
CA GLY A 74 53.36 -17.88 12.16
C GLY A 74 52.60 -17.14 11.05
N ASP A 75 53.24 -16.91 9.90
CA ASP A 75 52.62 -16.23 8.76
C ASP A 75 51.45 -17.02 8.18
N VAL A 76 51.59 -18.36 8.05
CA VAL A 76 50.49 -19.22 7.57
C VAL A 76 49.32 -19.24 8.56
N ALA A 77 49.58 -19.38 9.86
CA ALA A 77 48.52 -19.37 10.88
C ALA A 77 47.78 -18.02 10.92
N TRP A 78 48.53 -16.91 10.94
CA TRP A 78 47.96 -15.57 10.99
C TRP A 78 47.17 -15.21 9.72
N SER A 79 47.73 -15.46 8.54
CA SER A 79 47.04 -15.19 7.27
C SER A 79 45.78 -16.05 7.10
N SER A 80 45.79 -17.30 7.57
CA SER A 80 44.61 -18.17 7.58
C SER A 80 43.50 -17.61 8.48
N PHE A 81 43.85 -17.14 9.69
CA PHE A 81 42.91 -16.46 10.58
C PHE A 81 42.32 -15.20 9.94
N MET A 82 43.16 -14.31 9.40
CA MET A 82 42.70 -13.06 8.77
C MET A 82 41.72 -13.35 7.61
N LYS A 83 42.02 -14.34 6.77
CA LYS A 83 41.12 -14.78 5.69
C LYS A 83 39.82 -15.37 6.23
N ALA A 84 39.87 -16.15 7.31
CA ALA A 84 38.67 -16.69 7.95
C ALA A 84 37.80 -15.57 8.55
N ASP A 85 38.41 -14.56 9.18
CA ASP A 85 37.72 -13.38 9.71
C ASP A 85 37.03 -12.58 8.59
N TYR A 86 37.74 -12.26 7.51
CA TYR A 86 37.15 -11.59 6.35
C TYR A 86 36.06 -12.42 5.69
N ASN A 87 36.22 -13.74 5.58
CA ASN A 87 35.18 -14.62 5.05
C ASN A 87 33.92 -14.61 5.95
N TRP A 88 34.07 -14.65 7.29
CA TRP A 88 32.93 -14.50 8.20
C TRP A 88 32.19 -13.17 7.99
N GLN A 89 32.92 -12.06 7.88
CA GLN A 89 32.32 -10.75 7.55
C GLN A 89 31.57 -10.78 6.21
N ILE A 90 32.14 -11.42 5.18
CA ILE A 90 31.49 -11.61 3.87
C ILE A 90 30.19 -12.41 4.01
N GLN A 91 30.18 -13.52 4.77
CA GLN A 91 28.95 -14.32 4.96
C GLN A 91 27.86 -13.52 5.69
N LYS A 92 28.21 -12.70 6.68
CA LYS A 92 27.26 -11.79 7.33
C LYS A 92 26.65 -10.78 6.34
N LYS A 93 27.47 -10.18 5.48
CA LYS A 93 26.99 -9.25 4.45
C LYS A 93 26.10 -9.93 3.40
N LYS A 94 26.40 -11.19 3.05
CA LYS A 94 25.52 -12.00 2.18
C LYS A 94 24.17 -12.30 2.85
N LEU A 95 24.16 -12.57 4.15
CA LEU A 95 22.92 -12.75 4.91
C LEU A 95 22.08 -11.47 4.91
N GLU A 96 22.69 -10.31 5.20
CA GLU A 96 22.01 -9.01 5.13
C GLU A 96 21.43 -8.76 3.72
N ALA A 97 22.21 -9.00 2.66
CA ALA A 97 21.76 -8.84 1.28
C ALA A 97 20.61 -9.80 0.91
N SER A 98 20.63 -11.04 1.41
CA SER A 98 19.53 -12.00 1.23
C SER A 98 18.25 -11.53 1.94
N LYS A 99 18.36 -10.99 3.16
CA LYS A 99 17.23 -10.39 3.89
C LYS A 99 16.63 -9.21 3.11
N ASP A 100 17.45 -8.29 2.62
CA ASP A 100 17.00 -7.15 1.81
C ASP A 100 16.27 -7.62 0.53
N LYS A 101 16.81 -8.64 -0.14
CA LYS A 101 16.21 -9.23 -1.35
C LYS A 101 14.84 -9.86 -1.07
N VAL A 102 14.70 -10.61 0.01
CA VAL A 102 13.42 -11.20 0.43
C VAL A 102 12.42 -10.10 0.78
N THR A 103 12.84 -9.08 1.54
CA THR A 103 12.00 -7.94 1.89
C THR A 103 11.47 -7.23 0.64
N GLN A 104 12.33 -6.92 -0.34
CA GLN A 104 11.92 -6.29 -1.59
C GLN A 104 10.91 -7.15 -2.38
N ALA A 105 11.13 -8.47 -2.43
CA ALA A 105 10.22 -9.40 -3.10
C ALA A 105 8.84 -9.45 -2.41
N VAL A 106 8.80 -9.41 -1.08
CA VAL A 106 7.55 -9.39 -0.30
C VAL A 106 6.79 -8.08 -0.52
N VAL A 107 7.47 -6.93 -0.46
CA VAL A 107 6.87 -5.62 -0.73
C VAL A 107 6.24 -5.59 -2.13
N GLN A 108 6.98 -6.06 -3.15
CA GLN A 108 6.48 -6.18 -4.51
C GLN A 108 5.24 -7.07 -4.61
N ALA A 109 5.29 -8.28 -4.03
CA ALA A 109 4.18 -9.23 -4.10
C ALA A 109 2.95 -8.74 -3.31
N TYR A 110 3.16 -8.09 -2.17
CA TYR A 110 2.11 -7.53 -1.32
C TYR A 110 1.30 -6.47 -2.08
N TYR A 111 1.97 -5.49 -2.68
CA TYR A 111 1.29 -4.44 -3.44
C TYR A 111 0.78 -4.91 -4.81
N ASP A 112 1.39 -5.95 -5.40
CA ASP A 112 0.86 -6.57 -6.62
C ASP A 112 -0.50 -7.23 -6.36
N VAL A 113 -0.69 -7.93 -5.23
CA VAL A 113 -2.01 -8.49 -4.86
C VAL A 113 -3.07 -7.39 -4.77
N ILE A 114 -2.76 -6.26 -4.13
CA ILE A 114 -3.67 -5.10 -4.01
C ILE A 114 -4.02 -4.57 -5.41
N TYR A 115 -3.01 -4.39 -6.26
CA TYR A 115 -3.20 -3.90 -7.63
C TYR A 115 -4.03 -4.86 -8.50
N LYS A 116 -3.75 -6.17 -8.47
CA LYS A 116 -4.49 -7.17 -9.24
C LYS A 116 -5.94 -7.30 -8.77
N ASN A 117 -6.21 -7.09 -7.48
CA ASN A 117 -7.57 -7.04 -6.97
C ASN A 117 -8.34 -5.84 -7.56
N GLU A 118 -7.69 -4.69 -7.68
CA GLU A 118 -8.31 -3.52 -8.34
C GLU A 118 -8.48 -3.75 -9.85
N SER A 119 -7.51 -4.40 -10.51
CA SER A 119 -7.61 -4.78 -11.92
C SER A 119 -8.78 -5.73 -12.20
N LEU A 120 -9.12 -6.63 -11.27
CA LEU A 120 -10.31 -7.47 -11.38
C LEU A 120 -11.60 -6.63 -11.33
N LYS A 121 -11.68 -5.66 -10.43
CA LYS A 121 -12.83 -4.73 -10.36
C LYS A 121 -12.97 -3.92 -11.65
N ASN A 122 -11.86 -3.49 -12.24
CA ASN A 122 -11.88 -2.81 -13.55
C ASN A 122 -12.45 -3.68 -14.66
N ALA A 123 -11.98 -4.93 -14.75
CA ALA A 123 -12.49 -5.88 -15.74
C ALA A 123 -14.00 -6.14 -15.53
N GLN A 124 -14.46 -6.22 -14.28
CA GLN A 124 -15.88 -6.38 -13.96
C GLN A 124 -16.72 -5.15 -14.34
N ALA A 125 -16.22 -3.93 -14.08
CA ALA A 125 -16.89 -2.69 -14.48
C ALA A 125 -16.96 -2.58 -16.02
N ALA A 126 -15.90 -2.94 -16.73
CA ALA A 126 -15.89 -2.98 -18.19
C ALA A 126 -16.88 -4.01 -18.75
N LEU A 127 -16.97 -5.20 -18.13
CA LEU A 127 -17.99 -6.20 -18.47
C LEU A 127 -19.40 -5.67 -18.24
N ALA A 128 -19.68 -5.05 -17.09
CA ALA A 128 -20.99 -4.48 -16.80
C ALA A 128 -21.41 -3.43 -17.85
N ARG A 129 -20.50 -2.56 -18.28
CA ARG A 129 -20.72 -1.61 -19.37
C ARG A 129 -21.07 -2.32 -20.68
N ASP A 130 -20.28 -3.32 -21.08
CA ASP A 130 -20.45 -3.98 -22.38
C ASP A 130 -21.68 -4.91 -22.41
N GLU A 131 -22.06 -5.51 -21.28
CA GLU A 131 -23.32 -6.25 -21.15
C GLU A 131 -24.54 -5.33 -21.24
N LYS A 132 -24.47 -4.12 -20.67
CA LYS A 132 -25.52 -3.10 -20.85
C LYS A 132 -25.62 -2.64 -22.31
N ALA A 133 -24.48 -2.40 -22.97
CA ALA A 133 -24.47 -2.08 -24.40
C ALA A 133 -25.07 -3.20 -25.26
N LEU A 134 -24.79 -4.46 -24.94
CA LEU A 134 -25.39 -5.62 -25.60
C LEU A 134 -26.91 -5.69 -25.35
N GLN A 135 -27.37 -5.44 -24.12
CA GLN A 135 -28.79 -5.41 -23.80
C GLN A 135 -29.53 -4.36 -24.64
N VAL A 136 -28.96 -3.16 -24.77
CA VAL A 136 -29.50 -2.09 -25.62
C VAL A 136 -29.50 -2.51 -27.09
N ALA A 137 -28.39 -3.06 -27.60
CA ALA A 137 -28.29 -3.50 -28.99
C ALA A 137 -29.35 -4.57 -29.35
N ARG A 138 -29.60 -5.52 -28.43
CA ARG A 138 -30.65 -6.54 -28.57
C ARG A 138 -32.04 -5.93 -28.64
N ALA A 139 -32.34 -4.98 -27.74
CA ALA A 139 -33.63 -4.30 -27.72
C ALA A 139 -33.88 -3.50 -29.00
N VAL A 140 -32.89 -2.75 -29.48
CA VAL A 140 -32.98 -1.95 -30.70
C VAL A 140 -33.16 -2.84 -31.94
N TYR A 141 -32.41 -3.95 -32.02
CA TYR A 141 -32.56 -4.92 -33.11
C TYR A 141 -33.94 -5.59 -33.12
N ALA A 142 -34.44 -6.01 -31.94
CA ALA A 142 -35.75 -6.66 -31.80
C ALA A 142 -36.92 -5.72 -32.14
N ALA A 143 -36.78 -4.42 -31.87
CA ALA A 143 -37.78 -3.41 -32.22
C ALA A 143 -37.80 -3.06 -33.72
N GLY A 144 -36.96 -3.68 -34.56
CA GLY A 144 -36.86 -3.39 -35.99
C GLY A 144 -36.32 -1.97 -36.27
N GLY A 145 -35.55 -1.41 -35.34
CA GLY A 145 -35.16 -0.01 -35.34
C GLY A 145 -34.42 0.45 -36.61
N ILE A 146 -35.02 1.39 -37.32
CA ILE A 146 -34.39 2.26 -38.32
C ILE A 146 -33.60 3.34 -37.55
N PRO A 147 -32.37 3.71 -37.96
CA PRO A 147 -31.45 4.47 -37.11
C PRO A 147 -31.98 5.84 -36.70
N SER A 148 -32.01 6.11 -35.39
CA SER A 148 -31.90 7.47 -34.86
C SER A 148 -30.46 7.94 -35.06
N THR A 149 -30.30 9.18 -35.51
CA THR A 149 -29.14 9.82 -36.19
C THR A 149 -27.81 9.89 -35.43
N THR A 150 -27.61 9.14 -34.36
CA THR A 150 -26.32 9.08 -33.67
C THR A 150 -25.46 7.97 -34.26
N ALA A 151 -24.54 8.37 -35.15
CA ALA A 151 -23.45 7.53 -35.62
C ALA A 151 -22.75 6.86 -34.44
N SER A 152 -22.65 5.52 -34.47
CA SER A 152 -21.77 4.79 -33.58
C SER A 152 -20.35 4.83 -34.13
N THR A 153 -19.37 4.98 -33.24
CA THR A 153 -17.93 4.94 -33.54
C THR A 153 -17.61 3.67 -34.33
N GLY A 154 -17.19 3.82 -35.59
CA GLY A 154 -16.87 2.70 -36.49
C GLY A 154 -17.76 2.55 -37.73
N GLY A 155 -18.75 3.43 -37.94
CA GLY A 155 -19.49 3.50 -39.21
C GLY A 155 -20.55 2.41 -39.41
N ILE A 156 -20.86 1.61 -38.38
CA ILE A 156 -21.94 0.61 -38.44
C ILE A 156 -23.26 1.28 -38.00
N PRO A 157 -24.33 1.23 -38.82
CA PRO A 157 -25.62 1.78 -38.45
C PRO A 157 -26.21 1.06 -37.22
N PRO A 158 -26.76 1.81 -36.23
CA PRO A 158 -27.49 1.24 -35.10
C PRO A 158 -28.65 0.36 -35.56
N GLY A 159 -28.98 -0.70 -34.81
CA GLY A 159 -30.12 -1.58 -35.09
C GLY A 159 -29.91 -2.62 -36.18
N THR A 160 -28.69 -2.73 -36.73
CA THR A 160 -28.31 -3.76 -37.70
C THR A 160 -27.87 -5.05 -37.00
N ARG A 161 -27.99 -6.20 -37.70
CA ARG A 161 -27.37 -7.46 -37.25
C ARG A 161 -25.87 -7.32 -37.00
N ALA A 162 -25.19 -6.46 -37.77
CA ALA A 162 -23.78 -6.14 -37.56
C ALA A 162 -23.52 -5.44 -36.22
N SER A 163 -24.35 -4.46 -35.83
CA SER A 163 -24.23 -3.78 -34.52
C SER A 163 -24.49 -4.73 -33.33
N LEU A 164 -25.43 -5.67 -33.47
CA LEU A 164 -25.68 -6.71 -32.47
C LEU A 164 -24.46 -7.65 -32.33
N LEU A 165 -23.94 -8.16 -33.45
CA LEU A 165 -22.77 -9.05 -33.44
C LEU A 165 -21.53 -8.35 -32.86
N ALA A 166 -21.34 -7.07 -33.13
CA ALA A 166 -20.24 -6.29 -32.54
C ALA A 166 -20.39 -6.16 -31.01
N ALA A 167 -21.61 -5.90 -30.52
CA ALA A 167 -21.87 -5.84 -29.08
C ALA A 167 -21.70 -7.21 -28.40
N GLU A 168 -22.09 -8.30 -29.08
CA GLU A 168 -21.88 -9.67 -28.60
C GLU A 168 -20.40 -10.04 -28.49
N ALA A 169 -19.62 -9.74 -29.54
CA ALA A 169 -18.17 -9.94 -29.55
C ALA A 169 -17.50 -9.17 -28.41
N LYS A 170 -17.86 -7.90 -28.23
CA LYS A 170 -17.28 -7.05 -27.17
C LYS A 170 -17.62 -7.56 -25.77
N ALA A 171 -18.87 -7.97 -25.52
CA ALA A 171 -19.25 -8.55 -24.24
C ALA A 171 -18.51 -9.88 -23.98
N GLN A 172 -18.34 -10.71 -25.02
CA GLN A 172 -17.55 -11.94 -24.92
C GLN A 172 -16.07 -11.67 -24.59
N ASP A 173 -15.47 -10.66 -25.20
CA ASP A 173 -14.09 -10.25 -24.92
C ASP A 173 -13.93 -9.74 -23.48
N SER A 174 -14.87 -8.92 -23.01
CA SER A 174 -14.88 -8.45 -21.61
C SER A 174 -15.08 -9.58 -20.60
N ARG A 175 -15.85 -10.63 -20.94
CA ARG A 175 -15.94 -11.84 -20.10
C ARG A 175 -14.60 -12.57 -20.01
N LYS A 176 -13.91 -12.76 -21.14
CA LYS A 176 -12.57 -13.34 -21.15
C LYS A 176 -11.57 -12.47 -20.37
N ALA A 177 -11.69 -11.15 -20.44
CA ALA A 177 -10.86 -10.22 -19.68
C ALA A 177 -11.06 -10.38 -18.15
N VAL A 178 -12.30 -10.59 -17.69
CA VAL A 178 -12.57 -10.90 -16.27
C VAL A 178 -11.91 -12.21 -15.84
N GLU A 179 -12.01 -13.27 -16.64
CA GLU A 179 -11.36 -14.55 -16.32
C GLU A 179 -9.83 -14.42 -16.31
N SER A 180 -9.26 -13.66 -17.24
CA SER A 180 -7.83 -13.33 -17.24
C SER A 180 -7.43 -12.55 -15.99
N ALA A 181 -8.19 -11.53 -15.59
CA ALA A 181 -7.91 -10.73 -14.40
C ALA A 181 -8.00 -11.57 -13.11
N LYS A 182 -8.95 -12.52 -13.02
CA LYS A 182 -9.02 -13.49 -11.91
C LYS A 182 -7.76 -14.37 -11.86
N ALA A 183 -7.36 -14.93 -13.00
CA ALA A 183 -6.17 -15.77 -13.07
C ALA A 183 -4.89 -15.01 -12.68
N GLU A 184 -4.78 -13.73 -13.07
CA GLU A 184 -3.67 -12.86 -12.66
C GLU A 184 -3.68 -12.54 -11.16
N LEU A 185 -4.86 -12.33 -10.57
CA LEU A 185 -5.01 -12.18 -9.12
C LEU A 185 -4.61 -13.46 -8.38
N ASP A 186 -5.01 -14.63 -8.87
CA ASP A 186 -4.64 -15.92 -8.29
C ASP A 186 -3.12 -16.13 -8.35
N LYS A 187 -2.47 -15.78 -9.47
CA LYS A 187 -0.99 -15.81 -9.59
C LYS A 187 -0.31 -14.88 -8.59
N ALA A 188 -0.86 -13.68 -8.37
CA ALA A 188 -0.32 -12.75 -7.38
C ALA A 188 -0.41 -13.32 -5.96
N TYR A 189 -1.56 -13.91 -5.58
CA TYR A 189 -1.71 -14.60 -4.29
C TYR A 189 -0.77 -15.79 -4.15
N ILE A 190 -0.64 -16.64 -5.17
CA ILE A 190 0.28 -17.79 -5.13
C ILE A 190 1.72 -17.31 -4.93
N THR A 191 2.12 -16.25 -5.63
CA THR A 191 3.46 -15.65 -5.50
C THR A 191 3.68 -15.09 -4.10
N PHE A 192 2.73 -14.32 -3.58
CA PHE A 192 2.77 -13.77 -2.23
C PHE A 192 2.81 -14.86 -1.16
N ASN A 193 1.87 -15.81 -1.21
CA ASN A 193 1.74 -16.89 -0.23
C ASN A 193 3.01 -17.75 -0.17
N ARG A 194 3.62 -18.04 -1.32
CA ARG A 194 4.90 -18.76 -1.38
C ARG A 194 6.02 -18.03 -0.63
N LEU A 195 6.08 -16.69 -0.74
CA LEU A 195 7.09 -15.90 -0.04
C LEU A 195 6.87 -15.90 1.47
N VAL A 196 5.62 -15.78 1.93
CA VAL A 196 5.29 -15.68 3.36
C VAL A 196 5.00 -17.03 4.04
N GLY A 197 5.13 -18.15 3.32
CA GLY A 197 4.89 -19.49 3.85
C GLY A 197 3.41 -19.84 4.09
N LEU A 198 2.48 -19.20 3.38
CA LEU A 198 1.05 -19.52 3.39
C LEU A 198 0.71 -20.58 2.31
N TRP A 199 -0.46 -21.20 2.42
CA TRP A 199 -0.91 -22.17 1.42
C TRP A 199 -1.28 -21.45 0.11
N PRO A 200 -1.11 -22.08 -1.07
CA PRO A 200 -1.44 -21.44 -2.36
C PRO A 200 -2.90 -20.98 -2.47
N GLU A 201 -3.81 -21.65 -1.75
CA GLU A 201 -5.25 -21.36 -1.77
C GLU A 201 -5.68 -20.33 -0.73
N ASP A 202 -4.80 -19.95 0.20
CA ASP A 202 -5.12 -18.91 1.19
C ASP A 202 -5.33 -17.56 0.49
N ARG A 203 -6.25 -16.76 1.01
CA ARG A 203 -6.58 -15.42 0.50
C ARG A 203 -6.52 -14.42 1.68
N PRO A 204 -5.31 -14.06 2.14
CA PRO A 204 -5.16 -13.15 3.26
C PRO A 204 -5.70 -11.76 2.95
N VAL A 205 -6.26 -11.10 3.97
CA VAL A 205 -6.71 -9.71 3.86
C VAL A 205 -5.53 -8.81 4.20
N LEU A 206 -5.02 -8.11 3.19
CA LEU A 206 -3.88 -7.21 3.31
C LEU A 206 -4.33 -5.87 3.88
N THR A 207 -3.85 -5.51 5.07
CA THR A 207 -4.38 -4.36 5.85
C THR A 207 -3.58 -3.07 5.71
N GLU A 208 -2.32 -3.15 5.29
CA GLU A 208 -1.49 -1.98 5.01
C GLU A 208 -2.11 -1.15 3.88
N PRO A 209 -2.43 0.13 4.11
CA PRO A 209 -2.99 0.99 3.08
C PRO A 209 -1.94 1.33 2.02
N LEU A 210 -2.37 1.39 0.76
CA LEU A 210 -1.51 1.89 -0.32
C LEU A 210 -1.43 3.41 -0.19
N THR A 211 -0.26 3.97 0.06
CA THR A 211 -0.09 5.42 0.27
C THR A 211 0.89 6.00 -0.74
N PHE A 212 0.48 7.04 -1.45
CA PHE A 212 1.34 7.83 -2.32
C PHE A 212 1.96 8.98 -1.53
N ALA A 213 3.29 9.06 -1.48
CA ALA A 213 3.98 10.16 -0.81
C ALA A 213 5.24 10.55 -1.59
N PRO A 214 5.31 11.75 -2.18
CA PRO A 214 6.46 12.17 -2.97
C PRO A 214 7.79 12.06 -2.22
N LEU A 215 8.83 11.58 -2.90
CA LEU A 215 10.19 11.51 -2.40
C LEU A 215 10.69 12.91 -2.09
N LYS A 216 11.14 13.14 -0.86
CA LYS A 216 11.71 14.41 -0.40
C LYS A 216 13.12 14.18 0.11
N ILE A 217 14.09 14.62 -0.69
CA ILE A 217 15.53 14.53 -0.39
C ILE A 217 16.22 15.85 -0.70
N ASP A 218 17.30 16.17 0.01
CA ASP A 218 18.04 17.42 -0.18
C ASP A 218 18.96 17.37 -1.41
N SER A 219 19.59 16.22 -1.67
CA SER A 219 20.50 16.02 -2.79
C SER A 219 20.55 14.57 -3.23
N VAL A 220 20.29 14.33 -4.52
CA VAL A 220 20.43 13.00 -5.13
C VAL A 220 21.88 12.50 -5.08
N ASP A 221 22.86 13.40 -5.13
CA ASP A 221 24.28 13.03 -5.07
C ASP A 221 24.68 12.60 -3.66
N ALA A 222 24.17 13.27 -2.63
CA ALA A 222 24.39 12.84 -1.24
C ALA A 222 23.78 11.46 -0.97
N GLU A 223 22.58 11.21 -1.51
CA GLU A 223 21.96 9.89 -1.42
C GLU A 223 22.73 8.84 -2.24
N ALA A 224 23.33 9.21 -3.38
CA ALA A 224 24.17 8.33 -4.19
C ALA A 224 25.42 7.87 -3.45
N GLU A 225 26.08 8.77 -2.70
CA GLU A 225 27.20 8.37 -1.83
C GLU A 225 26.73 7.53 -0.65
N ARG A 226 25.59 7.86 -0.02
CA ARG A 226 24.99 7.00 1.02
C ARG A 226 24.71 5.59 0.51
N ALA A 227 24.25 5.46 -0.74
CA ALA A 227 24.02 4.16 -1.35
C ALA A 227 25.31 3.38 -1.59
N VAL A 228 26.40 4.06 -1.93
CA VAL A 228 27.74 3.46 -2.00
C VAL A 228 28.19 2.98 -0.62
N GLU A 229 28.06 3.81 0.42
CA GLU A 229 28.48 3.49 1.79
C GLU A 229 27.67 2.34 2.42
N SER A 230 26.40 2.21 2.05
CA SER A 230 25.51 1.17 2.58
C SER A 230 25.45 -0.10 1.72
N SER A 231 26.21 -0.15 0.62
CA SER A 231 26.20 -1.26 -0.33
C SER A 231 26.91 -2.49 0.22
N LYS A 232 26.14 -3.54 0.49
CA LYS A 232 26.66 -4.85 0.93
C LYS A 232 27.55 -5.49 -0.13
N GLU A 233 27.28 -5.24 -1.41
CA GLU A 233 28.12 -5.77 -2.50
C GLU A 233 29.50 -5.10 -2.49
N ILE A 234 29.56 -3.78 -2.28
CA ILE A 234 30.83 -3.04 -2.22
C ILE A 234 31.62 -3.47 -0.98
N ASP A 235 30.98 -3.60 0.18
CA ASP A 235 31.59 -4.16 1.39
C ASP A 235 32.24 -5.53 1.11
N ILE A 236 31.50 -6.45 0.45
CA ILE A 236 32.03 -7.77 0.09
C ILE A 236 33.26 -7.66 -0.82
N LYS A 237 33.23 -6.79 -1.84
CA LYS A 237 34.37 -6.58 -2.74
C LYS A 237 35.57 -5.99 -2.01
N GLU A 238 35.35 -5.06 -1.08
CA GLU A 238 36.41 -4.50 -0.24
C GLU A 238 37.07 -5.57 0.64
N LYS A 239 36.28 -6.47 1.25
CA LYS A 239 36.83 -7.61 2.00
C LYS A 239 37.60 -8.60 1.12
N LEU A 240 37.14 -8.85 -0.11
CA LEU A 240 37.88 -9.67 -1.08
C LEU A 240 39.22 -9.04 -1.49
N LYS A 241 39.28 -7.71 -1.58
CA LYS A 241 40.54 -6.98 -1.79
C LYS A 241 41.45 -7.11 -0.57
N ASP A 242 40.91 -7.00 0.65
CA ASP A 242 41.71 -7.16 1.87
C ASP A 242 42.28 -8.58 1.99
N ILE A 243 41.54 -9.61 1.56
CA ILE A 243 42.05 -10.99 1.43
C ILE A 243 43.25 -11.05 0.48
N ALA A 244 43.14 -10.46 -0.71
CA ALA A 244 44.25 -10.41 -1.67
C ALA A 244 45.46 -9.65 -1.12
N LYS A 245 45.26 -8.63 -0.27
CA LYS A 245 46.36 -7.93 0.42
C LYS A 245 47.03 -8.80 1.49
N VAL A 246 46.26 -9.63 2.20
CA VAL A 246 46.83 -10.61 3.14
C VAL A 246 47.77 -11.57 2.40
N ASP A 247 47.44 -11.98 1.18
CA ASP A 247 48.34 -12.81 0.35
C ASP A 247 49.64 -12.09 -0.05
N VAL A 248 49.59 -10.77 -0.22
CA VAL A 248 50.79 -9.94 -0.49
C VAL A 248 51.65 -9.77 0.76
N ASP A 249 51.03 -9.48 1.91
CA ASP A 249 51.73 -9.19 3.17
C ASP A 249 52.32 -10.45 3.83
N TYR A 250 51.69 -11.61 3.61
CA TYR A 250 52.06 -12.92 4.18
C TYR A 250 52.13 -14.00 3.08
N PRO A 251 53.21 -14.02 2.28
CA PRO A 251 53.30 -14.83 1.06
C PRO A 251 53.61 -16.32 1.29
N TYR A 252 53.82 -16.76 2.54
CA TYR A 252 54.01 -18.18 2.83
C TYR A 252 52.70 -18.95 2.71
N THR A 253 52.74 -20.07 2.00
CA THR A 253 51.63 -21.03 1.90
C THR A 253 52.09 -22.44 2.25
N LEU A 254 51.17 -23.27 2.72
CA LEU A 254 51.45 -24.68 3.01
C LEU A 254 51.19 -25.52 1.75
N SER A 255 52.23 -26.24 1.29
CA SER A 255 52.14 -27.21 0.20
C SER A 255 52.39 -28.63 0.70
N THR A 256 52.15 -29.63 -0.15
CA THR A 256 52.48 -31.04 0.13
C THR A 256 53.98 -31.27 0.40
N SER A 257 54.85 -30.35 -0.03
CA SER A 257 56.31 -30.41 0.13
C SER A 257 56.85 -29.48 1.23
N GLY A 258 55.96 -28.87 2.04
CA GLY A 258 56.30 -27.91 3.09
C GLY A 258 55.90 -26.47 2.75
N PHE A 259 56.49 -25.49 3.45
CA PHE A 259 56.19 -24.07 3.26
C PHE A 259 56.81 -23.55 1.96
N VAL A 260 55.99 -22.88 1.14
CA VAL A 260 56.40 -22.31 -0.14
C VAL A 260 56.13 -20.82 -0.13
N TRP A 261 57.09 -20.04 -0.62
CA TRP A 261 56.93 -18.61 -0.84
C TRP A 261 56.19 -18.39 -2.16
N GLN A 262 55.05 -17.70 -2.12
CA GLN A 262 54.31 -17.33 -3.31
C GLN A 262 54.95 -16.07 -3.93
N GLU A 263 55.42 -16.16 -5.17
CA GLU A 263 56.08 -15.02 -5.84
C GLU A 263 55.14 -13.82 -5.97
N LEU A 264 55.64 -12.65 -5.59
CA LEU A 264 54.91 -11.36 -5.57
C LEU A 264 54.42 -10.88 -6.96
N ASP A 265 54.94 -11.46 -8.04
CA ASP A 265 54.66 -11.03 -9.42
C ASP A 265 53.18 -11.17 -9.84
N ILE A 266 52.41 -12.04 -9.16
CA ILE A 266 50.99 -12.29 -9.46
C ILE A 266 50.03 -11.58 -8.50
N THR A 267 50.42 -11.33 -7.25
CA THR A 267 49.52 -10.86 -6.19
C THR A 267 49.30 -9.34 -6.23
N GLY A 268 50.30 -8.57 -6.64
CA GLY A 268 50.17 -7.11 -6.85
C GLY A 268 49.14 -6.73 -7.92
N PRO A 269 49.18 -7.32 -9.14
CA PRO A 269 48.15 -7.11 -10.15
C PRO A 269 46.73 -7.52 -9.70
N GLU A 270 46.60 -8.55 -8.87
CA GLU A 270 45.29 -8.98 -8.36
C GLU A 270 44.62 -7.92 -7.48
N VAL A 271 45.38 -7.26 -6.59
CA VAL A 271 44.86 -6.15 -5.77
C VAL A 271 44.37 -5.01 -6.67
N ASN A 272 45.12 -4.66 -7.72
CA ASN A 272 44.73 -3.62 -8.68
C ASN A 272 43.44 -3.98 -9.43
N ILE A 273 43.26 -5.25 -9.82
CA ILE A 273 42.01 -5.73 -10.44
C ILE A 273 40.83 -5.54 -9.48
N LYS A 274 40.98 -5.94 -8.20
CA LYS A 274 39.92 -5.74 -7.19
C LYS A 274 39.60 -4.26 -6.97
N GLU A 275 40.61 -3.39 -6.97
CA GLU A 275 40.41 -1.94 -6.86
C GLU A 275 39.62 -1.36 -8.03
N GLN A 276 39.90 -1.81 -9.26
CA GLN A 276 39.13 -1.44 -10.44
C GLN A 276 37.68 -1.93 -10.35
N ASP A 277 37.46 -3.19 -9.93
CA ASP A 277 36.13 -3.76 -9.73
C ASP A 277 35.31 -2.99 -8.67
N ILE A 278 35.96 -2.56 -7.59
CA ILE A 278 35.34 -1.72 -6.54
C ILE A 278 35.00 -0.35 -7.11
N ALA A 279 35.93 0.30 -7.83
CA ALA A 279 35.68 1.60 -8.44
C ALA A 279 34.50 1.56 -9.41
N LYS A 280 34.42 0.50 -10.23
CA LYS A 280 33.29 0.24 -11.12
C LYS A 280 32.00 0.04 -10.33
N ALA A 281 32.00 -0.81 -9.30
CA ALA A 281 30.81 -1.07 -8.47
C ALA A 281 30.29 0.21 -7.78
N LYS A 282 31.20 1.09 -7.31
CA LYS A 282 30.85 2.40 -6.75
C LYS A 282 30.19 3.30 -7.79
N ASN A 283 30.76 3.38 -9.01
CA ASN A 283 30.16 4.17 -10.08
C ASN A 283 28.79 3.62 -10.51
N ASP A 284 28.68 2.30 -10.71
CA ASP A 284 27.43 1.63 -11.08
C ASP A 284 26.35 1.87 -10.02
N THR A 285 26.68 1.77 -8.74
CA THR A 285 25.75 2.03 -7.62
C THR A 285 25.21 3.47 -7.66
N ARG A 286 26.09 4.47 -7.88
CA ARG A 286 25.65 5.87 -8.01
C ARG A 286 24.72 6.07 -9.20
N GLN A 287 25.06 5.50 -10.36
CA GLN A 287 24.23 5.63 -11.56
C GLN A 287 22.88 4.94 -11.40
N ASN A 288 22.86 3.75 -10.78
CA ASN A 288 21.64 3.03 -10.48
C ASN A 288 20.72 3.85 -9.55
N LEU A 289 21.27 4.48 -8.50
CA LEU A 289 20.46 5.32 -7.63
C LEU A 289 19.92 6.57 -8.35
N ARG A 290 20.73 7.24 -9.17
CA ARG A 290 20.27 8.39 -9.97
C ARG A 290 19.18 7.99 -10.96
N THR A 291 19.29 6.82 -11.56
CA THR A 291 18.27 6.26 -12.46
C THR A 291 16.98 6.00 -11.70
N LEU A 292 17.06 5.31 -10.55
CA LEU A 292 15.91 5.06 -9.69
C LEU A 292 15.23 6.35 -9.23
N TYR A 293 16.00 7.37 -8.86
CA TYR A 293 15.47 8.69 -8.51
C TYR A 293 14.69 9.31 -9.68
N ASN A 294 15.25 9.31 -10.90
CA ASN A 294 14.58 9.85 -12.07
C ASN A 294 13.31 9.06 -12.41
N ASP A 295 13.32 7.75 -12.25
CA ASP A 295 12.13 6.89 -12.45
C ASP A 295 11.04 7.23 -11.44
N ILE A 296 11.38 7.41 -10.16
CA ILE A 296 10.45 7.83 -9.10
C ILE A 296 9.83 9.19 -9.45
N ARG A 297 10.65 10.17 -9.85
CA ARG A 297 10.16 11.50 -10.26
C ARG A 297 9.22 11.42 -11.46
N ALA A 298 9.50 10.56 -12.43
CA ALA A 298 8.63 10.35 -13.59
C ALA A 298 7.28 9.71 -13.19
N LEU A 299 7.26 8.83 -12.17
CA LEU A 299 6.01 8.31 -11.62
C LEU A 299 5.22 9.41 -10.89
N GLU A 300 5.88 10.25 -10.11
CA GLU A 300 5.23 11.34 -9.37
C GLU A 300 4.55 12.37 -10.30
N GLU A 301 5.17 12.69 -11.44
CA GLU A 301 4.57 13.55 -12.46
C GLU A 301 3.32 12.91 -13.08
N LYS A 302 3.40 11.63 -13.43
CA LYS A 302 2.26 10.86 -13.95
C LYS A 302 1.13 10.71 -12.92
N TYR A 303 1.47 10.58 -11.64
CA TYR A 303 0.50 10.49 -10.56
C TYR A 303 -0.40 11.74 -10.52
N ALA A 304 0.20 12.93 -10.56
CA ALA A 304 -0.56 14.18 -10.51
C ALA A 304 -1.58 14.29 -11.66
N ALA A 305 -1.16 13.95 -12.89
CA ALA A 305 -2.04 13.96 -14.06
C ALA A 305 -3.18 12.93 -13.94
N LEU A 306 -2.89 11.71 -13.47
CA LEU A 306 -3.90 10.67 -13.26
C LEU A 306 -4.87 11.01 -12.13
N GLN A 307 -4.39 11.65 -11.07
CA GLN A 307 -5.23 12.09 -9.96
C GLN A 307 -6.23 13.14 -10.42
N ASP A 308 -5.82 14.10 -11.25
CA ASP A 308 -6.71 15.12 -11.81
C ASP A 308 -7.77 14.51 -12.74
N ALA A 309 -7.36 13.56 -13.60
CA ALA A 309 -8.26 12.83 -14.47
C ALA A 309 -9.28 11.99 -13.67
N LEU A 310 -8.84 11.33 -12.61
CA LEU A 310 -9.72 10.54 -11.74
C LEU A 310 -10.77 11.41 -11.07
N ARG A 311 -10.37 12.59 -10.56
CA ARG A 311 -11.31 13.56 -9.95
C ARG A 311 -12.38 14.03 -10.93
N ALA A 312 -11.99 14.32 -12.17
CA ALA A 312 -12.93 14.69 -13.21
C ALA A 312 -13.89 13.55 -13.56
N ALA A 313 -13.38 12.32 -13.66
CA ALA A 313 -14.21 11.13 -13.93
C ALA A 313 -15.16 10.79 -12.79
N GLU A 314 -14.74 10.99 -11.54
CA GLU A 314 -15.57 10.82 -10.35
C GLU A 314 -16.74 11.80 -10.34
N GLU A 315 -16.48 13.10 -10.57
CA GLU A 315 -17.54 14.10 -10.63
C GLU A 315 -18.48 13.83 -11.83
N GLY A 316 -17.93 13.42 -12.97
CA GLY A 316 -18.70 12.98 -14.13
C GLY A 316 -19.62 11.79 -13.82
N LEU A 317 -19.13 10.80 -13.07
CA LEU A 317 -19.92 9.66 -12.61
C LEU A 317 -21.01 10.11 -11.64
N ARG A 318 -20.71 11.00 -10.69
CA ARG A 318 -21.68 11.55 -9.73
C ARG A 318 -22.84 12.26 -10.44
N ILE A 319 -22.52 13.13 -11.40
CA ILE A 319 -23.51 13.85 -12.20
C ILE A 319 -24.33 12.85 -13.04
N THR A 320 -23.68 11.89 -13.68
CA THR A 320 -24.37 10.88 -14.52
C THR A 320 -25.34 10.04 -13.70
N ARG A 321 -24.97 9.66 -12.47
CA ARG A 321 -25.86 8.96 -11.53
C ARG A 321 -27.05 9.84 -11.13
N ALA A 322 -26.82 11.11 -10.78
CA ALA A 322 -27.91 12.03 -10.44
C ALA A 322 -28.88 12.27 -11.62
N LEU A 323 -28.35 12.37 -12.84
CA LEU A 323 -29.17 12.46 -14.05
C LEU A 323 -29.99 11.18 -14.29
N TYR A 324 -29.46 10.02 -13.92
CA TYR A 324 -30.17 8.74 -14.06
C TYR A 324 -31.32 8.65 -13.06
N ASP A 325 -31.08 9.05 -11.82
CA ASP A 325 -32.09 9.10 -10.77
C ASP A 325 -33.22 10.10 -11.11
N ALA A 326 -32.88 11.18 -11.81
CA ALA A 326 -33.83 12.14 -12.37
C ALA A 326 -34.50 11.68 -13.68
N GLY A 327 -34.17 10.50 -14.22
CA GLY A 327 -34.70 9.96 -15.48
C GLY A 327 -34.22 10.69 -16.74
N MET A 328 -33.18 11.52 -16.63
CA MET A 328 -32.61 12.35 -17.70
C MET A 328 -31.48 11.67 -18.49
N THR A 329 -30.96 10.54 -18.01
CA THR A 329 -29.98 9.71 -18.73
C THR A 329 -30.30 8.23 -18.57
N THR A 330 -29.54 7.39 -19.25
CA THR A 330 -29.78 5.96 -19.34
C THR A 330 -28.76 5.15 -18.54
N GLN A 331 -29.11 3.92 -18.19
CA GLN A 331 -28.26 3.05 -17.35
C GLN A 331 -26.95 2.66 -18.06
N ASP A 332 -26.94 2.55 -19.39
CA ASP A 332 -25.71 2.31 -20.18
C ASP A 332 -24.72 3.47 -20.03
N LYS A 333 -25.19 4.71 -19.91
CA LYS A 333 -24.34 5.88 -19.66
C LYS A 333 -23.77 5.90 -18.25
N VAL A 334 -24.53 5.45 -17.26
CA VAL A 334 -23.99 5.24 -15.89
C VAL A 334 -22.89 4.19 -15.91
N ALA A 335 -23.11 3.05 -16.59
CA ALA A 335 -22.13 1.98 -16.68
C ALA A 335 -20.86 2.40 -17.46
N GLU A 336 -21.01 3.23 -18.50
CA GLU A 336 -19.89 3.83 -19.25
C GLU A 336 -19.04 4.74 -18.34
N ALA A 337 -19.68 5.63 -17.57
CA ALA A 337 -19.00 6.50 -16.62
C ALA A 337 -18.30 5.71 -15.50
N GLU A 338 -18.94 4.65 -14.98
CA GLU A 338 -18.38 3.80 -13.93
C GLU A 338 -17.16 2.99 -14.41
N ALA A 339 -17.23 2.44 -15.62
CA ALA A 339 -16.08 1.78 -16.24
C ALA A 339 -14.91 2.76 -16.46
N SER A 340 -15.19 4.00 -16.89
CA SER A 340 -14.15 5.03 -17.05
C SER A 340 -13.50 5.45 -15.73
N TYR A 341 -14.29 5.62 -14.67
CA TYR A 341 -13.78 5.91 -13.32
C TYR A 341 -12.90 4.77 -12.82
N THR A 342 -13.37 3.53 -12.94
CA THR A 342 -12.65 2.34 -12.44
C THR A 342 -11.35 2.09 -13.20
N ASP A 343 -11.32 2.38 -14.51
CA ASP A 343 -10.10 2.29 -15.33
C ASP A 343 -9.02 3.28 -14.87
N LEU A 344 -9.39 4.55 -14.69
CA LEU A 344 -8.47 5.58 -14.19
C LEU A 344 -7.99 5.25 -12.77
N ARG A 345 -8.87 4.76 -11.92
CA ARG A 345 -8.53 4.37 -10.56
C ARG A 345 -7.56 3.20 -10.52
N THR A 346 -7.76 2.20 -11.39
CA THR A 346 -6.86 1.06 -11.50
C THR A 346 -5.47 1.50 -11.97
N LYS A 347 -5.39 2.43 -12.93
CA LYS A 347 -4.13 3.04 -13.36
C LYS A 347 -3.43 3.79 -12.22
N LEU A 348 -4.19 4.54 -11.42
CA LEU A 348 -3.64 5.25 -10.26
C LEU A 348 -3.10 4.27 -9.21
N VAL A 349 -3.88 3.26 -8.84
CA VAL A 349 -3.46 2.21 -7.88
C VAL A 349 -2.21 1.48 -8.38
N GLY A 350 -2.15 1.10 -9.65
CA GLY A 350 -0.98 0.44 -10.23
C GLY A 350 0.26 1.31 -10.21
N LEU A 351 0.11 2.60 -10.56
CA LEU A 351 1.21 3.55 -10.51
C LEU A 351 1.71 3.75 -9.08
N THR A 352 0.81 3.87 -8.11
CA THR A 352 1.20 4.04 -6.71
C THR A 352 1.84 2.80 -6.13
N ALA A 353 1.35 1.60 -6.46
CA ALA A 353 2.02 0.36 -6.10
C ALA A 353 3.46 0.32 -6.65
N GLN A 354 3.65 0.70 -7.92
CA GLN A 354 4.98 0.80 -8.53
C GLN A 354 5.86 1.83 -7.82
N HIS A 355 5.32 3.01 -7.50
CA HIS A 355 6.03 4.07 -6.79
C HIS A 355 6.45 3.64 -5.38
N THR A 356 5.55 3.03 -4.60
CA THR A 356 5.85 2.50 -3.26
C THR A 356 6.94 1.43 -3.30
N VAL A 357 6.92 0.53 -4.29
CA VAL A 357 7.97 -0.48 -4.49
C VAL A 357 9.32 0.18 -4.82
N GLN A 358 9.33 1.21 -5.66
CA GLN A 358 10.57 1.94 -6.00
C GLN A 358 11.11 2.71 -4.81
N LEU A 359 10.25 3.29 -3.96
CA LEU A 359 10.66 3.90 -2.70
C LEU A 359 11.24 2.86 -1.72
N ALA A 360 10.70 1.64 -1.68
CA ALA A 360 11.29 0.56 -0.89
C ALA A 360 12.69 0.19 -1.41
N SER A 361 12.86 0.07 -2.74
CA SER A 361 14.17 -0.12 -3.36
C SER A 361 15.14 1.01 -2.99
N PHE A 362 14.67 2.26 -3.06
CA PHE A 362 15.48 3.43 -2.72
C PHE A 362 15.93 3.39 -1.25
N CYS A 363 15.02 3.05 -0.34
CA CYS A 363 15.34 2.89 1.08
C CYS A 363 16.39 1.79 1.29
N LEU A 364 16.19 0.60 0.73
CA LEU A 364 17.14 -0.51 0.85
C LEU A 364 18.52 -0.15 0.27
N MET A 365 18.55 0.50 -0.90
CA MET A 365 19.79 0.95 -1.54
C MET A 365 20.55 1.97 -0.70
N THR A 366 19.86 2.79 0.09
CA THR A 366 20.46 3.85 0.92
C THR A 366 20.66 3.41 2.38
N GLY A 367 20.52 2.11 2.66
CA GLY A 367 20.72 1.53 3.99
C GLY A 367 19.60 1.82 4.99
N ARG A 368 18.45 2.36 4.53
CA ARG A 368 17.27 2.59 5.35
C ARG A 368 16.44 1.30 5.44
N PRO A 369 16.11 0.81 6.65
CA PRO A 369 15.42 -0.46 6.80
C PRO A 369 13.96 -0.37 6.36
N VAL A 370 13.48 -1.39 5.65
CA VAL A 370 12.07 -1.56 5.28
C VAL A 370 11.48 -2.65 6.17
N THR A 371 10.78 -2.26 7.23
CA THR A 371 10.29 -3.20 8.26
C THR A 371 8.78 -3.28 8.38
N ASP A 372 8.09 -2.18 8.04
CA ASP A 372 6.62 -2.05 8.03
C ASP A 372 6.25 -0.88 7.10
N GLY A 373 4.96 -0.56 6.96
CA GLY A 373 4.49 0.53 6.10
C GLY A 373 4.97 1.94 6.47
N SER A 374 5.55 2.13 7.65
CA SER A 374 6.16 3.41 8.06
C SER A 374 7.54 3.64 7.45
N PHE A 375 8.08 2.68 6.68
CA PHE A 375 9.39 2.85 6.02
C PHE A 375 9.47 4.11 5.15
N LEU A 376 8.32 4.58 4.65
CA LEU A 376 8.20 5.82 3.88
C LEU A 376 8.50 7.07 4.71
N ASP A 377 8.24 7.06 6.02
CA ASP A 377 8.42 8.21 6.93
C ASP A 377 9.85 8.79 6.90
N ALA A 378 10.83 7.97 6.55
CA ALA A 378 12.23 8.37 6.50
C ALA A 378 12.62 9.15 5.24
N VAL A 379 11.79 9.11 4.18
CA VAL A 379 12.11 9.65 2.84
C VAL A 379 10.99 10.50 2.24
N VAL A 380 9.88 10.68 2.94
CA VAL A 380 8.72 11.47 2.48
C VAL A 380 8.29 12.50 3.52
N ASP A 381 7.60 13.54 3.05
CA ASP A 381 6.92 14.47 3.95
C ASP A 381 5.60 13.87 4.43
N LYS A 382 5.42 13.71 5.74
CA LYS A 382 4.17 13.15 6.30
C LYS A 382 2.93 13.95 5.90
N GLY A 383 3.09 15.24 5.62
CA GLY A 383 2.01 16.11 5.15
C GLY A 383 1.59 15.91 3.68
N SER A 384 2.39 15.19 2.88
CA SER A 384 2.11 14.93 1.46
C SER A 384 1.61 13.52 1.17
N ALA A 385 1.54 12.66 2.20
CA ALA A 385 1.04 11.30 2.10
C ALA A 385 -0.46 11.28 1.78
N GLN A 386 -0.81 10.71 0.62
CA GLN A 386 -2.16 10.49 0.16
C GLN A 386 -2.46 9.00 0.19
N VAL A 387 -3.33 8.57 1.10
CA VAL A 387 -3.76 7.19 1.16
C VAL A 387 -4.69 6.92 -0.01
N ILE A 388 -4.33 5.94 -0.84
CA ILE A 388 -5.14 5.42 -1.93
C ILE A 388 -5.94 4.23 -1.40
N THR A 389 -7.12 4.50 -0.89
CA THR A 389 -7.99 3.41 -0.45
C THR A 389 -8.79 2.84 -1.61
N ALA A 390 -9.24 1.60 -1.47
CA ALA A 390 -10.22 0.99 -2.35
C ALA A 390 -11.59 1.69 -2.20
N GLY A 391 -11.66 2.97 -2.53
CA GLY A 391 -12.78 3.83 -2.22
C GLY A 391 -12.51 5.31 -2.43
N ASP A 392 -11.45 5.71 -3.15
CA ASP A 392 -11.20 7.14 -3.37
C ASP A 392 -12.02 7.61 -4.57
N ALA A 393 -13.33 7.70 -4.40
CA ALA A 393 -13.89 8.99 -4.09
C ALA A 393 -12.94 9.96 -3.38
N ARG A 394 -12.70 11.13 -3.97
CA ARG A 394 -12.70 12.34 -3.13
C ARG A 394 -14.11 12.53 -2.58
N THR A 395 -14.57 11.61 -1.75
CA THR A 395 -14.94 12.03 -0.42
C THR A 395 -13.65 12.57 0.18
N GLU A 396 -13.56 13.90 0.28
CA GLU A 396 -13.21 14.44 1.59
C GLU A 396 -13.88 13.51 2.59
N ALA A 397 -13.10 12.85 3.45
CA ALA A 397 -13.61 11.91 4.44
C ALA A 397 -14.47 12.70 5.43
N GLY A 398 -15.63 13.05 4.91
CA GLY A 398 -16.85 13.47 5.52
C GLY A 398 -17.22 12.32 6.38
N ASN A 399 -16.89 12.34 7.66
CA ASN A 399 -17.48 11.37 8.56
C ASN A 399 -19.01 11.50 8.40
N VAL A 400 -19.65 10.43 7.93
CA VAL A 400 -21.08 10.46 7.59
C VAL A 400 -21.85 10.02 8.82
N ALA A 401 -22.60 10.96 9.40
CA ALA A 401 -23.49 10.68 10.51
C ALA A 401 -24.95 10.71 10.05
N VAL A 402 -25.70 9.64 10.30
CA VAL A 402 -27.09 9.50 9.90
C VAL A 402 -27.97 9.40 11.13
N PHE A 403 -28.76 10.44 11.38
CA PHE A 403 -29.72 10.53 12.48
C PHE A 403 -31.14 10.39 11.96
N ARG A 404 -31.95 9.57 12.61
CA ARG A 404 -33.38 9.43 12.27
C ARG A 404 -34.24 10.05 13.35
N ILE A 405 -35.23 10.86 12.95
CA ILE A 405 -36.15 11.48 13.91
C ILE A 405 -36.92 10.39 14.67
N GLY A 406 -37.02 10.53 15.99
CA GLY A 406 -37.72 9.58 16.86
C GLY A 406 -36.91 8.34 17.26
N GLU A 407 -35.71 8.12 16.70
CA GLU A 407 -34.84 7.00 17.09
C GLU A 407 -33.71 7.46 18.01
N ALA A 408 -33.56 6.80 19.16
CA ALA A 408 -32.48 7.05 20.11
C ALA A 408 -31.16 6.34 19.71
N LYS A 409 -30.86 6.32 18.41
CA LYS A 409 -29.63 5.78 17.83
C LYS A 409 -29.30 6.51 16.53
N TYR A 410 -28.03 6.56 16.17
CA TYR A 410 -27.56 7.09 14.90
C TYR A 410 -26.43 6.22 14.35
N SER A 411 -26.16 6.28 13.05
CA SER A 411 -24.97 5.62 12.48
C SER A 411 -23.88 6.66 12.23
N LEU A 412 -22.64 6.33 12.56
CA LEU A 412 -21.45 7.10 12.23
C LEU A 412 -20.54 6.20 11.38
N ASN A 413 -20.35 6.54 10.11
CA ASN A 413 -19.61 5.73 9.15
C ASN A 413 -20.10 4.26 9.12
N GLY A 414 -21.41 4.05 9.24
CA GLY A 414 -22.03 2.73 9.27
C GLY A 414 -22.02 2.03 10.63
N ARG A 415 -21.33 2.55 11.65
CA ARG A 415 -21.38 2.02 13.03
C ARG A 415 -22.54 2.64 13.79
N GLU A 416 -23.45 1.81 14.32
CA GLU A 416 -24.52 2.30 15.19
C GLU A 416 -23.99 2.77 16.56
N ILE A 417 -24.50 3.91 17.01
CA ILE A 417 -24.23 4.53 18.31
C ILE A 417 -25.57 4.86 18.97
N SER A 418 -25.76 4.38 20.20
CA SER A 418 -26.95 4.68 21.00
C SER A 418 -26.88 6.08 21.62
N MET A 419 -28.03 6.76 21.66
CA MET A 419 -28.24 8.03 22.33
C MET A 419 -29.21 7.85 23.49
N ASP A 420 -29.12 8.72 24.48
CA ASP A 420 -30.07 8.75 25.61
C ASP A 420 -31.36 9.52 25.33
N ILE A 421 -31.40 10.30 24.24
CA ILE A 421 -32.59 10.99 23.75
C ILE A 421 -32.60 11.01 22.23
N ALA A 422 -33.78 10.80 21.63
CA ALA A 422 -33.95 10.82 20.18
C ALA A 422 -33.94 12.26 19.61
N PRO A 423 -33.49 12.44 18.35
CA PRO A 423 -33.73 13.67 17.60
C PRO A 423 -35.22 13.94 17.42
N VAL A 424 -35.59 15.22 17.40
CA VAL A 424 -37.00 15.67 17.31
C VAL A 424 -37.18 16.59 16.12
N GLY A 425 -38.23 16.35 15.32
CA GLY A 425 -38.69 17.29 14.30
C GLY A 425 -39.72 18.26 14.87
N GLU A 426 -39.47 19.56 14.79
CA GLU A 426 -40.38 20.61 15.30
C GLU A 426 -40.27 21.87 14.44
N ASP A 427 -41.39 22.50 14.10
CA ASP A 427 -41.45 23.73 13.30
C ASP A 427 -40.57 23.69 12.03
N PHE A 428 -40.65 22.57 11.30
CA PHE A 428 -39.85 22.29 10.09
C PHE A 428 -38.34 22.19 10.32
N ARG A 429 -37.90 21.92 11.55
CA ARG A 429 -36.48 21.80 11.92
C ARG A 429 -36.19 20.48 12.61
N ALA A 430 -35.03 19.92 12.32
CA ALA A 430 -34.49 18.79 13.06
C ALA A 430 -33.63 19.29 14.24
N PHE A 431 -34.12 19.05 15.46
CA PHE A 431 -33.39 19.25 16.69
C PHE A 431 -32.66 17.97 17.07
N LEU A 432 -31.33 18.06 17.15
CA LEU A 432 -30.49 16.95 17.58
C LEU A 432 -29.91 17.22 18.97
N PRO A 433 -29.60 16.17 19.75
CA PRO A 433 -28.92 16.35 21.02
C PRO A 433 -27.48 16.79 20.75
N LEU A 434 -27.13 17.98 21.25
CA LEU A 434 -25.95 18.73 20.82
C LEU A 434 -24.66 17.93 20.99
N ARG A 435 -24.50 17.20 22.09
CA ARG A 435 -23.32 16.37 22.35
C ARG A 435 -23.12 15.31 21.25
N TYR A 436 -24.16 14.56 20.90
CA TYR A 436 -24.05 13.51 19.90
C TYR A 436 -23.82 14.09 18.51
N ALA A 437 -24.48 15.19 18.17
CA ALA A 437 -24.22 15.88 16.92
C ALA A 437 -22.79 16.45 16.84
N ALA A 438 -22.25 16.97 17.94
CA ALA A 438 -20.87 17.46 18.03
C ALA A 438 -19.84 16.32 17.95
N ASN A 439 -20.06 15.22 18.67
CA ASN A 439 -19.21 14.02 18.60
C ASN A 439 -19.23 13.41 17.19
N ALA A 440 -20.43 13.34 16.60
CA ALA A 440 -20.62 12.94 15.22
C ALA A 440 -19.95 13.88 14.23
N LEU A 441 -19.66 15.13 14.61
CA LEU A 441 -18.90 16.14 13.86
C LEU A 441 -17.41 16.20 14.26
N GLY A 442 -16.91 15.21 15.00
CA GLY A 442 -15.49 15.06 15.33
C GLY A 442 -15.00 15.97 16.44
N VAL A 443 -15.91 16.56 17.22
CA VAL A 443 -15.57 17.21 18.49
C VAL A 443 -15.33 16.09 19.52
N PRO A 444 -14.13 15.96 20.12
CA PRO A 444 -13.92 14.99 21.19
C PRO A 444 -14.72 15.38 22.43
N ASP A 445 -15.12 14.43 23.29
CA ASP A 445 -15.87 14.75 24.52
C ASP A 445 -15.13 15.74 25.43
N THR A 446 -13.79 15.75 25.41
CA THR A 446 -12.96 16.74 26.13
C THR A 446 -13.11 18.16 25.59
N GLY A 447 -13.56 18.30 24.34
CA GLY A 447 -13.86 19.57 23.69
C GLY A 447 -15.31 20.04 23.91
N ILE A 448 -16.13 19.32 24.69
CA ILE A 448 -17.54 19.66 24.96
C ILE A 448 -17.70 20.01 26.44
N THR A 449 -17.86 21.31 26.74
CA THR A 449 -18.02 21.79 28.12
C THR A 449 -19.40 22.40 28.33
N TRP A 450 -20.02 22.12 29.48
CA TRP A 450 -21.28 22.74 29.92
C TRP A 450 -21.04 23.59 31.16
N ASP A 451 -21.45 24.85 31.11
CA ASP A 451 -21.53 25.76 32.25
C ASP A 451 -23.00 25.89 32.67
N ALA A 452 -23.30 25.42 33.88
CA ALA A 452 -24.65 25.42 34.42
C ALA A 452 -25.14 26.81 34.86
N GLU A 453 -24.24 27.69 35.32
CA GLU A 453 -24.61 29.02 35.81
C GLU A 453 -25.03 29.92 34.65
N SER A 454 -24.24 29.91 33.57
CA SER A 454 -24.54 30.69 32.36
C SER A 454 -25.42 29.95 31.34
N ARG A 455 -25.78 28.68 31.61
CA ARG A 455 -26.49 27.77 30.71
C ARG A 455 -25.88 27.72 29.30
N LYS A 456 -24.55 27.59 29.24
CA LYS A 456 -23.76 27.71 28.02
C LYS A 456 -23.01 26.42 27.71
N VAL A 457 -23.06 25.99 26.45
CA VAL A 457 -22.21 24.94 25.90
C VAL A 457 -21.06 25.56 25.12
N THR A 458 -19.84 25.09 25.36
CA THR A 458 -18.65 25.44 24.56
C THR A 458 -18.13 24.18 23.85
N LEU A 459 -17.95 24.29 22.54
CA LEU A 459 -17.39 23.25 21.67
C LEU A 459 -16.05 23.72 21.11
N VAL A 460 -15.03 22.86 21.17
CA VAL A 460 -13.69 23.14 20.61
C VAL A 460 -13.27 22.02 19.67
N LYS A 461 -13.03 22.36 18.40
CA LYS A 461 -12.54 21.45 17.36
C LYS A 461 -11.45 22.15 16.56
N GLY A 462 -10.19 21.76 16.77
CA GLY A 462 -9.04 22.43 16.14
C GLY A 462 -9.01 23.92 16.49
N ASP A 463 -9.10 24.76 15.46
CA ASP A 463 -9.12 26.22 15.54
C ASP A 463 -10.54 26.84 15.68
N ARG A 464 -11.59 26.01 15.72
CA ARG A 464 -12.98 26.46 15.85
C ARG A 464 -13.49 26.29 17.28
N ARG A 465 -13.93 27.41 17.86
CA ARG A 465 -14.63 27.51 19.14
C ARG A 465 -16.06 27.97 18.90
N VAL A 466 -17.03 27.15 19.30
CA VAL A 466 -18.46 27.44 19.18
C VAL A 466 -19.08 27.56 20.56
N GLU A 467 -19.76 28.66 20.85
CA GLU A 467 -20.48 28.86 22.11
C GLU A 467 -21.98 29.00 21.87
N VAL A 468 -22.76 28.21 22.60
CA VAL A 468 -24.21 28.11 22.45
C VAL A 468 -24.85 28.35 23.80
N THR A 469 -25.68 29.39 23.92
CA THR A 469 -26.41 29.69 25.16
C THR A 469 -27.86 29.25 25.04
N VAL A 470 -28.34 28.42 25.96
CA VAL A 470 -29.73 27.93 25.95
C VAL A 470 -30.71 29.10 26.07
N GLY A 471 -31.72 29.13 25.22
CA GLY A 471 -32.72 30.21 25.15
C GLY A 471 -32.26 31.48 24.41
N SER A 472 -30.99 31.58 24.01
CA SER A 472 -30.50 32.66 23.14
C SER A 472 -30.57 32.23 21.67
N ARG A 473 -30.95 33.16 20.79
CA ARG A 473 -30.83 32.97 19.34
C ARG A 473 -29.43 33.25 18.82
N GLU A 474 -28.50 33.68 19.65
CA GLU A 474 -27.13 33.97 19.23
C GLU A 474 -26.19 32.81 19.61
N LEU A 475 -25.45 32.35 18.60
CA LEU A 475 -24.33 31.42 18.72
C LEU A 475 -23.03 32.18 18.42
N LEU A 476 -21.96 31.98 19.19
CA LEU A 476 -20.67 32.61 18.91
C LEU A 476 -19.74 31.61 18.21
N LEU A 477 -19.21 31.97 17.04
CA LEU A 477 -18.16 31.23 16.35
C LEU A 477 -16.88 32.06 16.39
N ASN A 478 -15.84 31.56 17.08
CA ASN A 478 -14.58 32.26 17.28
C ASN A 478 -14.78 33.71 17.78
N GLY A 479 -15.76 33.91 18.66
CA GLY A 479 -16.14 35.22 19.22
C GLY A 479 -17.09 36.07 18.35
N SER A 480 -17.35 35.67 17.10
CA SER A 480 -18.29 36.37 16.21
C SER A 480 -19.70 35.81 16.32
N ALA A 481 -20.71 36.69 16.45
CA ALA A 481 -22.10 36.28 16.59
C ALA A 481 -22.72 35.78 15.28
N VAL A 482 -23.41 34.65 15.36
CA VAL A 482 -24.23 34.03 14.32
C VAL A 482 -25.65 33.91 14.85
N THR A 483 -26.58 34.62 14.23
CA THR A 483 -28.00 34.59 14.61
C THR A 483 -28.67 33.34 14.06
N MET A 484 -29.27 32.57 14.97
CA MET A 484 -30.17 31.47 14.72
C MET A 484 -31.62 31.96 14.71
N ASP A 485 -32.45 31.32 13.92
CA ASP A 485 -33.88 31.62 13.83
C ASP A 485 -34.69 31.01 15.00
N VAL A 486 -34.20 29.93 15.61
CA VAL A 486 -34.77 29.31 16.81
C VAL A 486 -33.68 29.07 17.84
N ALA A 487 -34.00 29.35 19.12
CA ALA A 487 -33.07 29.17 20.22
C ALA A 487 -32.88 27.69 20.59
N PRO A 488 -31.69 27.26 21.03
CA PRO A 488 -31.47 25.95 21.62
C PRO A 488 -32.28 25.81 22.92
N LYS A 489 -32.76 24.60 23.20
CA LYS A 489 -33.59 24.30 24.37
C LYS A 489 -33.06 23.09 25.13
N ILE A 490 -33.47 22.95 26.38
CA ILE A 490 -33.21 21.71 27.14
C ILE A 490 -34.45 20.83 27.08
N SER A 491 -34.27 19.57 26.67
CA SER A 491 -35.29 18.53 26.70
C SER A 491 -34.72 17.30 27.37
N ASN A 492 -35.42 16.73 28.36
CA ASN A 492 -34.97 15.59 29.17
C ASN A 492 -33.49 15.68 29.63
N GLY A 493 -33.07 16.86 30.10
CA GLY A 493 -31.69 17.07 30.59
C GLY A 493 -30.62 17.10 29.50
N ARG A 494 -30.98 17.27 28.23
CA ARG A 494 -30.06 17.42 27.09
C ARG A 494 -30.32 18.72 26.35
N VAL A 495 -29.25 19.38 25.92
CA VAL A 495 -29.36 20.55 25.04
C VAL A 495 -29.68 20.07 23.63
N MET A 496 -30.79 20.54 23.09
CA MET A 496 -31.28 20.27 21.75
C MET A 496 -31.09 21.53 20.89
N LEU A 497 -30.48 21.37 19.72
CA LEU A 497 -30.12 22.47 18.83
C LEU A 497 -30.53 22.13 17.39
N PRO A 498 -31.00 23.10 16.57
CA PRO A 498 -31.20 22.86 15.15
C PRO A 498 -29.86 22.55 14.48
N VAL A 499 -29.77 21.35 13.90
CA VAL A 499 -28.49 20.78 13.41
C VAL A 499 -27.83 21.62 12.32
N SER A 500 -28.60 22.34 11.51
CA SER A 500 -28.09 23.17 10.41
C SER A 500 -27.14 24.26 10.90
N PHE A 501 -27.40 24.88 12.06
CA PHE A 501 -26.53 25.91 12.62
C PHE A 501 -25.26 25.31 13.22
N LEU A 502 -25.38 24.14 13.86
CA LEU A 502 -24.21 23.43 14.39
C LEU A 502 -23.27 23.00 13.28
N ALA A 503 -23.82 22.43 12.21
CA ALA A 503 -23.06 21.98 11.06
C ALA A 503 -22.38 23.17 10.35
N LYS A 504 -23.11 24.25 10.10
CA LYS A 504 -22.53 25.48 9.55
C LYS A 504 -21.40 26.04 10.43
N ALA A 505 -21.58 26.05 11.75
CA ALA A 505 -20.57 26.53 12.68
C ALA A 505 -19.30 25.64 12.69
N LEU A 506 -19.44 24.35 12.44
CA LEU A 506 -18.35 23.36 12.43
C LEU A 506 -17.86 22.95 11.03
N ASN A 507 -18.26 23.67 9.98
CA ASN A 507 -17.90 23.43 8.58
C ASN A 507 -18.38 22.11 7.99
N ALA A 508 -19.60 21.72 8.30
CA ALA A 508 -20.21 20.48 7.88
C ALA A 508 -21.43 20.71 6.97
N ASP A 509 -21.64 19.77 6.05
CA ASP A 509 -22.83 19.68 5.22
C ASP A 509 -23.92 18.87 5.92
N VAL A 510 -25.17 19.33 5.80
CA VAL A 510 -26.36 18.63 6.29
C VAL A 510 -27.35 18.45 5.17
N GLN A 511 -27.82 17.22 5.00
CA GLN A 511 -28.89 16.84 4.08
C GLN A 511 -30.08 16.31 4.88
N TRP A 512 -31.28 16.73 4.50
CA TRP A 512 -32.53 16.25 5.07
C TRP A 512 -33.26 15.40 4.03
N ASP A 513 -33.62 14.18 4.41
CA ASP A 513 -34.52 13.31 3.67
C ASP A 513 -35.89 13.29 4.34
N SER A 514 -36.87 13.93 3.68
CA SER A 514 -38.24 14.01 4.17
C SER A 514 -38.99 12.69 4.14
N ALA A 515 -38.64 11.75 3.25
CA ALA A 515 -39.35 10.48 3.11
C ALA A 515 -39.00 9.52 4.24
N THR A 516 -37.72 9.52 4.66
CA THR A 516 -37.24 8.65 5.74
C THR A 516 -37.15 9.35 7.10
N GLN A 517 -37.39 10.67 7.12
CA GLN A 517 -37.17 11.56 8.26
C GLN A 517 -35.74 11.48 8.81
N THR A 518 -34.77 11.58 7.89
CA THR A 518 -33.36 11.34 8.16
C THR A 518 -32.53 12.61 7.96
N VAL A 519 -31.66 12.90 8.91
CA VAL A 519 -30.61 13.92 8.81
C VAL A 519 -29.29 13.21 8.52
N THR A 520 -28.68 13.52 7.38
CA THR A 520 -27.34 13.05 7.02
C THR A 520 -26.36 14.21 7.14
N ILE A 521 -25.34 14.06 7.97
CA ILE A 521 -24.28 15.05 8.19
C ILE A 521 -22.99 14.52 7.57
N LYS A 522 -22.24 15.36 6.85
CA LYS A 522 -20.95 15.05 6.22
C LYS A 522 -19.95 16.17 6.51
N TYR A 523 -18.73 15.88 6.95
CA TYR A 523 -17.77 16.93 7.36
C TYR A 523 -16.29 16.53 7.40
#